data_AF-A0A7Y5UXX4-F1
#
_entry.id   AF-A0A7Y5UXX4-F1
#
_cell.length_a   1.000
_cell.length_b   1.000
_cell.length_c   1.000
_cell.angle_alpha   90.00
_cell.angle_beta   90.00
_cell.angle_gamma   90.00
#
_symmetry.space_group_name_H-M   'P 1'
#
loop_
_entity.id
_entity.type
_entity.pdbx_description
1 polymer ?
#
loop_
_entity_poly.entity_id
_entity_poly.type
_entity_poly.pdbx_seq_one_letter_code
_entity_poly.pdbx_strand_id
1 'polypeptide(L)'
;MFGCGSALYLLFPCAVLAGEAHPVLPPRLEPARLPGLRRTIEPIMALGEAELLSVVPTQSAIFFTDCPNCTAGIQETQFASRSRQAHVPWELSRPTVMRCTWCGHEYPSAKYPMEQVLRVHNPRGEPQEYPYWADAKGYKHFFAARIDEHRIRFMEYAANQLARAYALSGEAAYARRCALILHRFAEVFPGYCYHSDYPFREKVIVAGPVDPQDFRSNYRTARWTWWAYKDIPARLIEAWDLTASSGELARLAPDAEAKVTAFFTSAVEQVLANPDDLTNMSPGMWTDIIAAGRILGRPEWVHEAVARIERFFDFGFFHDGAWSEGAPSYSQQVIGNLREVFATARGHSDPPGYRHPVTGRRFEALDLEQQLPGAARARQAYDLMRLPNGRLLPIHDTWSS
;
A
#
# COMPACT_ATOMS: atom_id res chain seq x y z
N MET A 1 -3.62 -43.09 3.43
CA MET A 1 -3.46 -42.91 1.97
C MET A 1 -4.60 -42.02 1.49
N PHE A 2 -4.46 -40.70 1.67
CA PHE A 2 -5.39 -39.68 1.17
C PHE A 2 -4.52 -38.51 0.73
N GLY A 3 -4.54 -38.23 -0.58
CA GLY A 3 -3.64 -37.30 -1.23
C GLY A 3 -4.01 -35.85 -0.94
N CYS A 4 -3.03 -35.09 -0.47
CA CYS A 4 -3.03 -33.63 -0.53
C CYS A 4 -2.88 -33.21 -1.99
N GLY A 5 -3.94 -32.64 -2.57
CA GLY A 5 -3.85 -31.98 -3.87
C GLY A 5 -3.08 -30.68 -3.72
N SER A 6 -1.83 -30.66 -4.15
CA SER A 6 -1.07 -29.43 -4.38
C SER A 6 -1.78 -28.63 -5.48
N ALA A 7 -2.33 -27.48 -5.13
CA ALA A 7 -2.80 -26.52 -6.10
C ALA A 7 -1.59 -25.94 -6.82
N LEU A 8 -1.30 -26.48 -8.02
CA LEU A 8 -0.32 -25.93 -8.94
C LEU A 8 -0.85 -24.55 -9.40
N TYR A 9 -0.27 -23.47 -8.90
CA TYR A 9 -0.44 -22.15 -9.52
C TYR A 9 0.28 -22.19 -10.87
N LEU A 10 -0.47 -22.52 -11.92
CA LEU A 10 0.00 -22.37 -13.29
C LEU A 10 0.19 -20.88 -13.58
N LEU A 11 1.46 -20.44 -13.59
CA LEU A 11 1.87 -19.16 -14.14
C LEU A 11 1.56 -19.16 -15.64
N PHE A 12 0.40 -18.63 -16.02
CA PHE A 12 0.10 -18.39 -17.43
C PHE A 12 0.83 -17.12 -17.89
N PRO A 13 1.43 -17.12 -19.09
CA PRO A 13 2.00 -15.92 -19.67
C PRO A 13 0.87 -14.91 -19.88
N CYS A 14 0.90 -13.84 -19.10
CA CYS A 14 -0.11 -12.81 -19.08
C CYS A 14 0.12 -11.86 -20.26
N ALA A 15 -0.64 -12.02 -21.34
CA ALA A 15 -0.78 -10.97 -22.33
C ALA A 15 -1.70 -9.90 -21.74
N VAL A 16 -1.16 -8.72 -21.45
CA VAL A 16 -1.98 -7.52 -21.19
C VAL A 16 -2.93 -7.39 -22.37
N LEU A 17 -4.24 -7.46 -22.12
CA LEU A 17 -5.22 -7.17 -23.14
C LEU A 17 -5.09 -5.67 -23.48
N ALA A 18 -4.35 -5.37 -24.55
CA ALA A 18 -4.28 -4.04 -25.11
C ALA A 18 -5.71 -3.58 -25.49
N GLY A 19 -6.21 -2.51 -24.86
CA GLY A 19 -7.51 -1.96 -25.28
C GLY A 19 -8.21 -0.96 -24.38
N GLU A 20 -7.85 -0.80 -23.10
CA GLU A 20 -8.54 0.18 -22.25
C GLU A 20 -7.91 1.58 -22.37
N ALA A 21 -8.76 2.59 -22.57
CA ALA A 21 -8.36 3.98 -22.59
C ALA A 21 -8.10 4.46 -21.15
N HIS A 22 -6.86 4.81 -20.85
CA HIS A 22 -6.47 5.37 -19.57
C HIS A 22 -6.90 6.85 -19.43
N PRO A 23 -7.37 7.30 -18.26
CA PRO A 23 -7.50 6.53 -17.02
C PRO A 23 -8.73 5.60 -17.01
N VAL A 24 -8.56 4.39 -16.49
CA VAL A 24 -9.61 3.37 -16.35
C VAL A 24 -10.56 3.71 -15.20
N LEU A 25 -10.01 4.16 -14.07
CA LEU A 25 -10.82 4.61 -12.94
C LEU A 25 -11.10 6.11 -13.06
N PRO A 26 -12.36 6.56 -12.87
CA PRO A 26 -12.69 7.98 -12.98
C PRO A 26 -11.95 8.75 -11.88
N PRO A 27 -11.01 9.65 -12.25
CA PRO A 27 -10.20 10.30 -11.25
C PRO A 27 -11.00 11.42 -10.58
N ARG A 28 -10.89 11.54 -9.26
CA ARG A 28 -11.46 12.68 -8.53
C ARG A 28 -10.54 13.89 -8.71
N LEU A 29 -10.77 14.63 -9.79
CA LEU A 29 -10.00 15.82 -10.18
C LEU A 29 -10.86 17.08 -10.03
N GLU A 30 -10.33 18.06 -9.31
CA GLU A 30 -10.96 19.37 -9.14
C GLU A 30 -10.01 20.44 -9.70
N PRO A 31 -10.35 21.15 -10.79
CA PRO A 31 -9.45 22.15 -11.40
C PRO A 31 -8.97 23.22 -10.42
N ALA A 32 -9.81 23.60 -9.45
CA ALA A 32 -9.47 24.56 -8.39
C ALA A 32 -8.28 24.12 -7.50
N ARG A 33 -7.93 22.83 -7.50
CA ARG A 33 -6.80 22.28 -6.72
C ARG A 33 -5.45 22.48 -7.40
N LEU A 34 -5.40 22.74 -8.71
CA LEU A 34 -4.15 22.80 -9.48
C LEU A 34 -3.10 23.77 -8.90
N PRO A 35 -3.44 25.01 -8.47
CA PRO A 35 -2.46 25.89 -7.84
C PRO A 35 -1.87 25.32 -6.55
N GLY A 36 -2.68 24.62 -5.76
CA GLY A 36 -2.23 23.90 -4.56
C GLY A 36 -1.29 22.76 -4.91
N LEU A 37 -1.64 21.96 -5.92
CA LEU A 37 -0.78 20.87 -6.42
C LEU A 37 0.57 21.39 -6.87
N ARG A 38 0.60 22.48 -7.66
CA ARG A 38 1.84 23.10 -8.15
C ARG A 38 2.78 23.50 -7.00
N ARG A 39 2.26 24.11 -5.93
CA ARG A 39 3.05 24.42 -4.73
C ARG A 39 3.57 23.17 -4.03
N THR A 40 2.77 22.10 -3.97
CA THR A 40 3.21 20.83 -3.35
C THR A 40 4.34 20.16 -4.12
N ILE A 41 4.30 20.20 -5.47
CA ILE A 41 5.31 19.53 -6.32
C ILE A 41 6.49 20.43 -6.69
N GLU A 42 6.46 21.73 -6.39
CA GLU A 42 7.54 22.67 -6.72
C GLU A 42 8.92 22.17 -6.27
N PRO A 43 9.12 21.69 -5.02
CA PRO A 43 10.42 21.16 -4.60
C PRO A 43 10.89 19.97 -5.45
N ILE A 44 9.97 19.10 -5.87
CA ILE A 44 10.26 17.93 -6.72
C ILE A 44 10.61 18.35 -8.14
N MET A 45 9.91 19.35 -8.68
CA MET A 45 10.16 19.88 -10.01
C MET A 45 11.52 20.59 -10.11
N ALA A 46 12.00 21.16 -9.00
CA ALA A 46 13.27 21.87 -8.92
C ALA A 46 14.51 20.96 -8.92
N LEU A 47 14.38 19.69 -8.49
CA LEU A 47 15.51 18.75 -8.45
C LEU A 47 16.02 18.40 -9.86
N GLY A 48 17.31 18.12 -10.01
CA GLY A 48 17.80 17.43 -11.21
C GLY A 48 17.20 16.02 -11.34
N GLU A 49 17.18 15.42 -12.54
CA GLU A 49 16.64 14.05 -12.69
C GLU A 49 17.43 13.03 -11.84
N ALA A 50 18.76 13.08 -11.86
CA ALA A 50 19.59 12.19 -11.04
C ALA A 50 19.33 12.37 -9.53
N GLU A 51 19.16 13.61 -9.08
CA GLU A 51 18.84 13.93 -7.68
C GLU A 51 17.45 13.40 -7.30
N LEU A 52 16.43 13.62 -8.14
CA LEU A 52 15.10 13.04 -7.97
C LEU A 52 15.15 11.52 -7.80
N LEU A 53 15.87 10.83 -8.68
CA LEU A 53 15.97 9.36 -8.65
C LEU A 53 16.74 8.86 -7.43
N SER A 54 17.72 9.64 -6.94
CA SER A 54 18.47 9.33 -5.72
C SER A 54 17.61 9.37 -4.46
N VAL A 55 16.46 10.05 -4.48
CA VAL A 55 15.54 10.05 -3.33
C VAL A 55 14.91 8.67 -3.16
N VAL A 56 14.68 7.90 -4.23
CA VAL A 56 14.12 6.55 -4.13
C VAL A 56 15.16 5.56 -3.56
N PRO A 57 14.90 4.93 -2.41
CA PRO A 57 15.87 4.02 -1.80
C PRO A 57 15.97 2.69 -2.56
N THR A 58 17.14 2.07 -2.48
CA THR A 58 17.47 0.81 -3.16
C THR A 58 17.22 -0.43 -2.30
N GLN A 59 16.68 -0.26 -1.09
CA GLN A 59 16.37 -1.33 -0.14
C GLN A 59 14.97 -1.13 0.45
N SER A 60 14.38 -2.20 1.00
CA SER A 60 13.11 -2.09 1.71
C SER A 60 13.27 -1.33 3.02
N ALA A 61 12.17 -0.75 3.50
CA ALA A 61 12.17 0.14 4.65
C ALA A 61 11.58 -0.51 5.91
N ILE A 62 11.72 0.19 7.04
CA ILE A 62 11.12 -0.19 8.34
C ILE A 62 10.28 0.99 8.85
N PHE A 63 9.09 0.72 9.38
CA PHE A 63 8.17 1.78 9.83
C PHE A 63 8.25 2.01 11.34
N PHE A 64 8.24 0.96 12.14
CA PHE A 64 8.32 1.09 13.59
C PHE A 64 9.78 1.20 14.00
N THR A 65 10.12 2.30 14.65
CA THR A 65 11.44 2.53 15.23
C THR A 65 11.23 3.48 16.39
N ASP A 66 11.55 3.02 17.59
CA ASP A 66 11.37 3.84 18.78
C ASP A 66 12.46 4.91 18.88
N CYS A 67 12.15 6.02 19.55
CA CYS A 67 13.10 7.09 19.85
C CYS A 67 13.79 6.81 21.20
N PRO A 68 15.05 6.35 21.23
CA PRO A 68 15.72 6.03 22.51
C PRO A 68 16.01 7.27 23.38
N ASN A 69 15.86 8.48 22.84
CA ASN A 69 16.11 9.72 23.59
C ASN A 69 14.94 10.21 24.46
N CYS A 70 13.73 9.68 24.29
CA CYS A 70 12.58 10.09 25.09
C CYS A 70 11.50 9.01 25.14
N THR A 71 10.60 9.06 26.12
CA THR A 71 9.50 8.10 26.29
C THR A 71 8.17 8.57 25.69
N ALA A 72 8.16 9.70 24.98
CA ALA A 72 6.94 10.26 24.40
C ALA A 72 6.46 9.46 23.17
N GLY A 73 5.20 9.64 22.80
CA GLY A 73 4.56 8.92 21.69
C GLY A 73 3.93 7.59 22.13
N ILE A 74 3.50 6.80 21.13
CA ILE A 74 2.90 5.48 21.32
C ILE A 74 3.41 4.54 20.24
N GLN A 75 3.46 3.23 20.53
CA GLN A 75 3.68 2.17 19.53
C GLN A 75 4.86 2.40 18.57
N GLU A 76 5.98 2.94 19.06
CA GLU A 76 7.18 3.20 18.24
C GLU A 76 6.92 4.10 17.02
N THR A 77 5.94 4.99 17.10
CA THR A 77 5.57 5.90 15.99
C THR A 77 6.10 7.31 16.18
N GLN A 78 7.17 7.52 16.95
CA GLN A 78 7.73 8.84 17.25
C GLN A 78 8.31 9.54 16.01
N PHE A 79 8.61 8.78 14.95
CA PHE A 79 9.04 9.30 13.65
C PHE A 79 7.88 9.36 12.63
N ALA A 80 6.66 8.95 12.99
CA ALA A 80 5.51 9.09 12.10
C ALA A 80 4.93 10.50 12.17
N SER A 81 4.56 11.06 11.02
CA SER A 81 3.81 12.32 10.97
C SER A 81 2.37 12.08 11.46
N ARG A 82 1.89 12.88 12.43
CA ARG A 82 0.48 12.90 12.85
C ARG A 82 0.04 14.34 13.10
N SER A 83 -1.16 14.53 13.64
CA SER A 83 -1.60 15.83 14.12
C SER A 83 -1.07 16.10 15.54
N ARG A 84 -0.73 17.36 15.82
CA ARG A 84 -0.32 17.90 17.14
C ARG A 84 1.13 17.61 17.60
N GLN A 85 2.05 17.25 16.71
CA GLN A 85 3.47 17.16 17.07
C GLN A 85 4.24 18.48 16.88
N ALA A 86 5.32 18.61 17.66
CA ALA A 86 6.15 19.81 17.70
C ALA A 86 7.20 19.87 16.57
N HIS A 87 7.53 18.72 15.97
CA HIS A 87 8.58 18.64 14.94
C HIS A 87 8.15 17.82 13.74
N VAL A 88 8.65 18.21 12.55
CA VAL A 88 8.54 17.44 11.31
C VAL A 88 9.56 16.29 11.36
N PRO A 89 9.16 15.04 11.08
CA PRO A 89 10.05 13.91 11.25
C PRO A 89 11.13 13.80 10.17
N TRP A 90 10.86 14.22 8.95
CA TRP A 90 11.79 14.12 7.82
C TRP A 90 11.42 15.13 6.75
N GLU A 91 12.43 15.66 6.06
CA GLU A 91 12.28 16.66 4.99
C GLU A 91 13.23 16.36 3.84
N LEU A 92 12.79 16.67 2.61
CA LEU A 92 13.57 16.45 1.38
C LEU A 92 14.92 17.18 1.40
N SER A 93 15.01 18.35 2.05
CA SER A 93 16.24 19.14 2.16
C SER A 93 17.32 18.47 3.02
N ARG A 94 16.95 17.47 3.82
CA ARG A 94 17.85 16.72 4.72
C ARG A 94 17.55 15.22 4.60
N PRO A 95 17.76 14.61 3.41
CA PRO A 95 17.17 13.33 3.07
C PRO A 95 17.75 12.15 3.87
N THR A 96 18.90 12.34 4.54
CA THR A 96 19.62 11.32 5.32
C THR A 96 19.47 11.48 6.84
N VAL A 97 18.64 12.41 7.30
CA VAL A 97 18.39 12.66 8.72
C VAL A 97 16.90 12.66 8.99
N MET A 98 16.50 12.09 10.12
CA MET A 98 15.15 12.23 10.65
C MET A 98 15.17 12.75 12.08
N ARG A 99 14.01 13.20 12.57
CA ARG A 99 13.84 13.81 13.87
C ARG A 99 12.68 13.18 14.61
N CYS A 100 12.86 12.95 15.92
CA CYS A 100 11.73 12.57 16.76
C CYS A 100 10.71 13.71 16.82
N THR A 101 9.46 13.42 16.47
CA THR A 101 8.38 14.41 16.43
C THR A 101 8.02 15.00 17.80
N TRP A 102 8.51 14.40 18.89
CA TRP A 102 8.25 14.79 20.27
C TRP A 102 9.40 15.54 20.93
N CYS A 103 10.61 14.97 20.98
CA CYS A 103 11.74 15.60 21.67
C CYS A 103 12.68 16.38 20.73
N GLY A 104 12.50 16.27 19.42
CA GLY A 104 13.30 16.99 18.44
C GLY A 104 14.71 16.46 18.24
N HIS A 105 15.09 15.35 18.89
CA HIS A 105 16.38 14.72 18.69
C HIS A 105 16.50 14.14 17.28
N GLU A 106 17.67 14.31 16.66
CA GLU A 106 17.95 13.88 15.30
C GLU A 106 18.68 12.54 15.25
N TYR A 107 18.37 11.74 14.23
CA TYR A 107 18.91 10.41 14.02
C TYR A 107 19.36 10.24 12.57
N PRO A 108 20.47 9.53 12.32
CA PRO A 108 21.44 9.06 13.32
C PRO A 108 22.17 10.23 14.02
N SER A 109 22.80 9.99 15.17
CA SER A 109 23.62 11.01 15.86
C SER A 109 24.82 10.39 16.57
N ALA A 110 25.75 11.23 17.05
CA ALA A 110 26.89 10.77 17.86
C ALA A 110 26.46 9.98 19.12
N LYS A 111 25.27 10.26 19.68
CA LYS A 111 24.73 9.54 20.83
C LYS A 111 24.13 8.18 20.44
N TYR A 112 23.61 8.06 19.22
CA TYR A 112 23.00 6.85 18.69
C TYR A 112 23.59 6.53 17.30
N PRO A 113 24.87 6.10 17.26
CA PRO A 113 25.57 5.83 16.01
C PRO A 113 25.08 4.51 15.39
N MET A 114 24.98 4.44 14.06
CA MET A 114 24.58 3.22 13.34
C MET A 114 25.80 2.42 12.85
N GLU A 115 26.71 2.07 13.77
CA GLU A 115 27.97 1.39 13.44
C GLU A 115 27.80 -0.12 13.23
N GLN A 116 26.74 -0.70 13.75
CA GLN A 116 26.44 -2.12 13.57
C GLN A 116 25.63 -2.32 12.29
N VAL A 117 25.80 -3.47 11.64
CA VAL A 117 25.17 -3.76 10.35
C VAL A 117 24.55 -5.15 10.36
N LEU A 118 23.27 -5.23 10.02
CA LEU A 118 22.62 -6.49 9.64
C LEU A 118 22.82 -6.70 8.14
N ARG A 119 23.47 -7.81 7.77
CA ARG A 119 23.69 -8.20 6.38
C ARG A 119 22.72 -9.29 5.97
N VAL A 120 22.03 -9.08 4.86
CA VAL A 120 21.14 -10.07 4.24
C VAL A 120 21.41 -10.11 2.73
N HIS A 121 20.98 -11.17 2.07
CA HIS A 121 20.88 -11.17 0.61
C HIS A 121 19.42 -10.93 0.25
N ASN A 122 19.15 -10.05 -0.70
CA ASN A 122 17.79 -9.74 -1.13
C ASN A 122 17.20 -10.87 -2.01
N PRO A 123 15.94 -10.75 -2.49
CA PRO A 123 15.36 -11.77 -3.37
C PRO A 123 16.09 -11.99 -4.71
N ARG A 124 16.95 -11.06 -5.13
CA ARG A 124 17.84 -11.22 -6.31
C ARG A 124 19.19 -11.86 -5.96
N GLY A 125 19.44 -12.17 -4.69
CA GLY A 125 20.72 -12.69 -4.21
C GLY A 125 21.80 -11.63 -4.04
N GLU A 126 21.46 -10.34 -4.12
CA GLU A 126 22.40 -9.23 -3.92
C GLU A 126 22.52 -8.89 -2.43
N PRO A 127 23.71 -8.54 -1.93
CA PRO A 127 23.88 -8.14 -0.54
C PRO A 127 23.17 -6.81 -0.24
N GLN A 128 22.49 -6.75 0.89
CA GLN A 128 21.93 -5.53 1.50
C GLN A 128 22.41 -5.37 2.93
N GLU A 129 22.67 -4.12 3.31
CA GLU A 129 23.20 -3.74 4.61
C GLU A 129 22.22 -2.81 5.32
N TYR A 130 21.72 -3.26 6.47
CA TYR A 130 20.81 -2.50 7.32
C TYR A 130 21.57 -2.03 8.56
N PRO A 131 22.11 -0.80 8.54
CA PRO A 131 22.84 -0.27 9.68
C PRO A 131 21.85 0.03 10.83
N TYR A 132 22.28 -0.26 12.05
CA TYR A 132 21.45 -0.11 13.25
C TYR A 132 22.28 0.32 14.46
N TRP A 133 21.57 0.86 15.45
CA TRP A 133 22.06 1.04 16.81
C TRP A 133 21.31 0.07 17.73
N ALA A 134 22.01 -0.74 18.53
CA ALA A 134 21.38 -1.58 19.54
C ALA A 134 21.35 -0.87 20.90
N ASP A 135 20.20 -0.94 21.59
CA ASP A 135 20.10 -0.47 22.96
C ASP A 135 20.76 -1.44 23.96
N ALA A 136 20.76 -1.08 25.25
CA ALA A 136 21.34 -1.91 26.31
C ALA A 136 20.64 -3.28 26.49
N LYS A 137 19.44 -3.46 25.94
CA LYS A 137 18.69 -4.72 25.93
C LYS A 137 18.89 -5.52 24.64
N GLY A 138 19.67 -4.99 23.69
CA GLY A 138 19.92 -5.59 22.39
C GLY A 138 18.84 -5.31 21.34
N TYR A 139 17.88 -4.43 21.62
CA TYR A 139 16.85 -4.04 20.67
C TYR A 139 17.44 -3.15 19.57
N LYS A 140 17.22 -3.51 18.30
CA LYS A 140 17.84 -2.81 17.16
C LYS A 140 16.98 -1.67 16.64
N HIS A 141 17.56 -0.47 16.59
CA HIS A 141 16.96 0.71 15.98
C HIS A 141 17.55 0.95 14.58
N PHE A 142 16.75 0.74 13.54
CA PHE A 142 17.13 0.89 12.14
C PHE A 142 16.80 2.29 11.60
N PHE A 143 17.47 3.33 12.11
CA PHE A 143 17.14 4.71 11.73
C PHE A 143 17.27 4.99 10.22
N ALA A 144 18.27 4.41 9.54
CA ALA A 144 18.42 4.53 8.09
C ALA A 144 17.24 3.90 7.33
N ALA A 145 16.83 2.68 7.69
CA ALA A 145 15.67 2.03 7.08
C ALA A 145 14.37 2.78 7.38
N ARG A 146 14.29 3.49 8.52
CA ARG A 146 13.16 4.36 8.84
C ARG A 146 13.13 5.64 8.00
N ILE A 147 14.29 6.20 7.69
CA ILE A 147 14.44 7.29 6.72
C ILE A 147 14.03 6.81 5.32
N ASP A 148 14.39 5.59 4.92
CA ASP A 148 13.96 5.01 3.66
C ASP A 148 12.42 4.92 3.57
N GLU A 149 11.71 4.61 4.67
CA GLU A 149 10.25 4.63 4.69
C GLU A 149 9.71 6.04 4.39
N HIS A 150 10.33 7.09 4.96
CA HIS A 150 9.95 8.46 4.63
C HIS A 150 10.17 8.79 3.15
N ARG A 151 11.29 8.36 2.59
CA ARG A 151 11.64 8.56 1.18
C ARG A 151 10.67 7.84 0.25
N ILE A 152 10.34 6.58 0.53
CA ILE A 152 9.36 5.81 -0.26
C ILE A 152 8.00 6.50 -0.22
N ARG A 153 7.47 6.81 0.98
CA ARG A 153 6.16 7.46 1.13
C ARG A 153 6.12 8.85 0.48
N PHE A 154 7.20 9.62 0.58
CA PHE A 154 7.31 10.94 -0.04
C PHE A 154 7.29 10.83 -1.57
N MET A 155 8.08 9.92 -2.15
CA MET A 155 8.16 9.73 -3.60
C MET A 155 6.89 9.11 -4.18
N GLU A 156 6.23 8.20 -3.46
CA GLU A 156 4.91 7.70 -3.81
C GLU A 156 3.88 8.83 -3.88
N TYR A 157 3.83 9.68 -2.86
CA TYR A 157 2.95 10.83 -2.85
C TYR A 157 3.30 11.82 -3.96
N ALA A 158 4.58 12.14 -4.16
CA ALA A 158 5.05 13.03 -5.22
C ALA A 158 4.62 12.56 -6.61
N ALA A 159 4.79 11.27 -6.94
CA ALA A 159 4.36 10.70 -8.21
C ALA A 159 2.85 10.88 -8.43
N ASN A 160 2.02 10.60 -7.42
CA ASN A 160 0.58 10.79 -7.51
C ASN A 160 0.19 12.27 -7.71
N GLN A 161 0.83 13.19 -6.99
CA GLN A 161 0.58 14.62 -7.12
C GLN A 161 1.00 15.16 -8.50
N LEU A 162 2.12 14.68 -9.04
CA LEU A 162 2.58 14.97 -10.40
C LEU A 162 1.58 14.46 -11.45
N ALA A 163 1.11 13.22 -11.31
CA ALA A 163 0.12 12.64 -12.20
C ALA A 163 -1.20 13.41 -12.19
N ARG A 164 -1.68 13.81 -11.00
CA ARG A 164 -2.87 14.67 -10.86
C ARG A 164 -2.67 16.06 -11.48
N ALA A 165 -1.48 16.65 -11.32
CA ALA A 165 -1.15 17.93 -11.95
C ALA A 165 -1.13 17.79 -13.49
N TYR A 166 -0.56 16.71 -14.02
CA TYR A 166 -0.61 16.39 -15.45
C TYR A 166 -2.05 16.25 -15.94
N ALA A 167 -2.87 15.43 -15.29
CA ALA A 167 -4.25 15.19 -15.70
C ALA A 167 -5.11 16.47 -15.72
N LEU A 168 -4.79 17.45 -14.87
CA LEU A 168 -5.47 18.75 -14.81
C LEU A 168 -4.93 19.81 -15.79
N SER A 169 -3.67 19.72 -16.20
CA SER A 169 -2.98 20.78 -16.96
C SER A 169 -2.58 20.38 -18.37
N GLY A 170 -2.41 19.08 -18.63
CA GLY A 170 -1.80 18.55 -19.86
C GLY A 170 -0.28 18.75 -19.96
N GLU A 171 0.38 19.31 -18.94
CA GLU A 171 1.81 19.64 -19.01
C GLU A 171 2.70 18.39 -18.92
N ALA A 172 3.34 18.04 -20.04
CA ALA A 172 4.19 16.84 -20.17
C ALA A 172 5.33 16.78 -19.15
N ALA A 173 5.82 17.93 -18.65
CA ALA A 173 6.86 17.97 -17.63
C ALA A 173 6.45 17.25 -16.32
N TYR A 174 5.18 17.31 -15.93
CA TYR A 174 4.68 16.59 -14.76
C TYR A 174 4.60 15.08 -15.03
N ALA A 175 4.11 14.68 -16.20
CA ALA A 175 4.08 13.28 -16.60
C ALA A 175 5.49 12.67 -16.70
N ARG A 176 6.47 13.42 -17.22
CA ARG A 176 7.87 13.00 -17.29
C ARG A 176 8.45 12.70 -15.91
N ARG A 177 8.23 13.59 -14.95
CA ARG A 177 8.71 13.41 -13.57
C ARG A 177 8.01 12.23 -12.89
N CYS A 178 6.71 12.05 -13.12
CA CYS A 178 5.98 10.88 -12.65
C CYS A 178 6.59 9.59 -13.23
N ALA A 179 6.80 9.54 -14.55
CA ALA A 179 7.37 8.40 -15.25
C ALA A 179 8.77 8.01 -14.72
N LEU A 180 9.64 8.99 -14.44
CA LEU A 180 10.96 8.76 -13.84
C LEU A 180 10.84 8.06 -12.48
N ILE A 181 9.91 8.50 -11.62
CA ILE A 181 9.69 7.92 -10.30
C ILE A 181 9.13 6.50 -10.40
N LEU A 182 8.14 6.29 -11.27
CA LEU A 182 7.54 4.97 -11.53
C LEU A 182 8.59 3.98 -12.02
N HIS A 183 9.37 4.37 -13.03
CA HIS A 183 10.44 3.54 -13.57
C HIS A 183 11.49 3.21 -12.51
N ARG A 184 11.88 4.20 -11.70
CA ARG A 184 12.86 3.98 -10.63
C ARG A 184 12.39 3.02 -9.56
N PHE A 185 11.13 3.09 -9.14
CA PHE A 185 10.57 2.09 -8.22
C PHE A 185 10.56 0.70 -8.85
N ALA A 186 10.26 0.59 -10.15
CA ALA A 186 10.29 -0.68 -10.86
C ALA A 186 11.69 -1.32 -10.93
N GLU A 187 12.76 -0.51 -11.00
CA GLU A 187 14.15 -1.00 -10.96
C GLU A 187 14.55 -1.58 -9.59
N VAL A 188 14.12 -0.93 -8.51
CA VAL A 188 14.59 -1.25 -7.15
C VAL A 188 13.71 -2.24 -6.42
N PHE A 189 12.39 -2.25 -6.68
CA PHE A 189 11.43 -3.11 -5.97
C PHE A 189 11.76 -4.61 -6.03
N PRO A 190 12.23 -5.18 -7.17
CA PRO A 190 12.64 -6.58 -7.19
C PRO A 190 13.71 -6.94 -6.14
N GLY A 191 14.54 -5.97 -5.75
CA GLY A 191 15.55 -6.10 -4.70
C GLY A 191 15.07 -5.75 -3.29
N TYR A 192 13.81 -5.39 -3.06
CA TYR A 192 13.28 -5.13 -1.72
C TYR A 192 13.12 -6.44 -0.96
N CYS A 193 13.77 -6.55 0.21
CA CYS A 193 13.63 -7.71 1.09
C CYS A 193 12.22 -7.81 1.66
N TYR A 194 11.76 -9.04 1.84
CA TYR A 194 10.61 -9.31 2.69
C TYR A 194 10.94 -8.96 4.13
N HIS A 195 9.97 -8.41 4.84
CA HIS A 195 10.14 -8.04 6.23
C HIS A 195 8.84 -8.17 7.02
N SER A 196 9.01 -8.17 8.33
CA SER A 196 7.93 -8.17 9.30
C SER A 196 8.26 -7.17 10.38
N ASP A 197 7.38 -6.19 10.52
CA ASP A 197 7.55 -5.07 11.43
C ASP A 197 6.30 -4.90 12.30
N TYR A 198 6.53 -4.79 13.61
CA TYR A 198 5.52 -4.60 14.64
C TYR A 198 6.11 -3.82 15.82
N PRO A 199 5.33 -2.97 16.50
CA PRO A 199 5.82 -2.24 17.67
C PRO A 199 6.38 -3.18 18.74
N PHE A 200 7.48 -2.77 19.37
CA PHE A 200 8.09 -3.43 20.54
C PHE A 200 8.61 -4.85 20.27
N ARG A 201 8.70 -5.23 19.00
CA ARG A 201 9.26 -6.50 18.56
C ARG A 201 10.45 -6.24 17.66
N GLU A 202 11.45 -7.10 17.79
CA GLU A 202 12.65 -7.06 16.94
C GLU A 202 12.25 -7.16 15.46
N LYS A 203 12.83 -6.29 14.63
CA LYS A 203 12.49 -6.21 13.21
C LYS A 203 13.08 -7.39 12.47
N VAL A 204 12.27 -8.04 11.65
CA VAL A 204 12.73 -9.18 10.85
C VAL A 204 12.84 -8.75 9.41
N ILE A 205 14.05 -8.87 8.87
CA ILE A 205 14.34 -8.72 7.44
C ILE A 205 14.79 -10.09 6.96
N VAL A 206 14.08 -10.64 5.97
CA VAL A 206 14.28 -12.01 5.51
C VAL A 206 15.26 -12.01 4.35
N ALA A 207 16.22 -12.95 4.40
CA ALA A 207 17.15 -13.16 3.31
C ALA A 207 16.50 -13.99 2.20
N GLY A 208 16.66 -13.56 0.95
CA GLY A 208 16.16 -14.25 -0.23
C GLY A 208 14.66 -14.08 -0.48
N PRO A 209 14.12 -14.84 -1.46
CA PRO A 209 12.68 -14.94 -1.65
C PRO A 209 12.02 -15.69 -0.48
N VAL A 210 10.73 -15.46 -0.28
CA VAL A 210 9.92 -16.19 0.70
C VAL A 210 8.81 -16.91 -0.07
N ASP A 211 8.65 -18.21 0.21
CA ASP A 211 7.57 -19.00 -0.38
C ASP A 211 6.22 -18.58 0.24
N PRO A 212 5.13 -18.44 -0.55
CA PRO A 212 3.80 -18.17 -0.02
C PRO A 212 3.36 -19.05 1.17
N GLN A 213 3.78 -20.32 1.21
CA GLN A 213 3.44 -21.21 2.34
C GLN A 213 4.06 -20.77 3.68
N ASP A 214 5.15 -20.01 3.62
CA ASP A 214 5.89 -19.48 4.77
C ASP A 214 5.46 -18.05 5.13
N PHE A 215 4.44 -17.51 4.46
CA PHE A 215 3.91 -16.19 4.78
C PHE A 215 3.25 -16.20 6.15
N ARG A 216 3.54 -15.17 6.94
CA ARG A 216 3.02 -15.01 8.30
C ARG A 216 1.55 -14.61 8.24
N SER A 217 0.74 -15.17 9.14
CA SER A 217 -0.66 -14.79 9.31
C SER A 217 -0.84 -13.29 9.58
N ASN A 218 -2.08 -12.80 9.42
CA ASN A 218 -2.42 -11.38 9.57
C ASN A 218 -1.60 -10.44 8.69
N TYR A 219 -1.22 -10.89 7.47
CA TYR A 219 -0.47 -10.11 6.49
C TYR A 219 0.88 -9.59 7.01
N ARG A 220 1.58 -10.39 7.82
CA ARG A 220 2.83 -10.00 8.48
C ARG A 220 4.10 -10.26 7.66
N THR A 221 3.96 -10.67 6.41
CA THR A 221 5.05 -10.79 5.43
C THR A 221 4.86 -9.74 4.34
N ALA A 222 5.58 -8.62 4.46
CA ALA A 222 5.45 -7.44 3.60
C ALA A 222 6.77 -7.06 2.90
N ARG A 223 6.73 -6.17 1.92
CA ARG A 223 7.89 -5.65 1.16
C ARG A 223 7.82 -4.16 0.84
N TRP A 224 6.62 -3.65 0.52
CA TRP A 224 6.41 -2.26 0.11
C TRP A 224 6.14 -1.35 1.30
N THR A 225 5.43 -1.87 2.30
CA THR A 225 5.10 -1.23 3.56
C THR A 225 5.36 -2.19 4.72
N TRP A 226 5.12 -1.74 5.95
CA TRP A 226 5.23 -2.58 7.14
C TRP A 226 4.12 -3.63 7.31
N TRP A 227 3.02 -3.54 6.54
CA TRP A 227 1.86 -4.42 6.71
C TRP A 227 1.25 -4.77 5.36
N ALA A 228 1.22 -6.05 5.01
CA ALA A 228 0.90 -6.45 3.65
C ALA A 228 -0.55 -6.14 3.21
N TYR A 229 -1.46 -5.81 4.14
CA TYR A 229 -2.76 -5.19 3.79
C TYR A 229 -2.62 -3.88 3.00
N LYS A 230 -1.46 -3.22 3.03
CA LYS A 230 -1.15 -1.96 2.33
C LYS A 230 0.06 -2.12 1.40
N ASP A 231 0.45 -3.35 1.06
CA ASP A 231 1.65 -3.59 0.24
C ASP A 231 1.44 -3.30 -1.24
N ILE A 232 0.19 -3.16 -1.69
CA ILE A 232 -0.09 -2.73 -3.06
C ILE A 232 0.23 -1.23 -3.17
N PRO A 233 1.09 -0.81 -4.11
CA PRO A 233 1.46 0.59 -4.30
C PRO A 233 0.35 1.39 -5.01
N ALA A 234 -0.85 1.41 -4.44
CA ALA A 234 -2.08 1.90 -5.09
C ALA A 234 -1.95 3.32 -5.65
N ARG A 235 -1.24 4.21 -4.95
CA ARG A 235 -0.98 5.58 -5.42
C ARG A 235 -0.11 5.65 -6.67
N LEU A 236 0.85 4.73 -6.82
CA LEU A 236 1.68 4.64 -8.02
C LEU A 236 0.91 4.03 -9.18
N ILE A 237 0.04 3.05 -8.91
CA ILE A 237 -0.86 2.47 -9.91
C ILE A 237 -1.83 3.54 -10.43
N GLU A 238 -2.45 4.33 -9.55
CA GLU A 238 -3.26 5.49 -9.94
C GLU A 238 -2.43 6.53 -10.73
N ALA A 239 -1.20 6.80 -10.30
CA ALA A 239 -0.33 7.75 -10.99
C ALA A 239 0.01 7.29 -12.43
N TRP A 240 0.22 5.99 -12.61
CA TRP A 240 0.39 5.38 -13.94
C TRP A 240 -0.89 5.49 -14.75
N ASP A 241 -2.05 5.12 -14.20
CA ASP A 241 -3.36 5.23 -14.88
C ASP A 241 -3.64 6.65 -15.40
N LEU A 242 -3.28 7.66 -14.60
CA LEU A 242 -3.43 9.07 -14.97
C LEU A 242 -2.43 9.58 -16.04
N THR A 243 -1.30 8.89 -16.22
CA THR A 243 -0.18 9.38 -17.06
C THR A 243 0.16 8.46 -18.22
N ALA A 244 -0.43 7.26 -18.31
CA ALA A 244 -0.13 6.27 -19.35
C ALA A 244 -0.28 6.85 -20.77
N SER A 245 -1.32 7.65 -21.01
CA SER A 245 -1.58 8.30 -22.30
C SER A 245 -0.57 9.40 -22.69
N SER A 246 0.28 9.85 -21.78
CA SER A 246 1.32 10.85 -22.08
C SER A 246 2.45 10.34 -22.96
N GLY A 247 2.69 9.01 -22.95
CA GLY A 247 3.82 8.37 -23.62
C GLY A 247 5.20 8.68 -22.99
N GLU A 248 5.28 9.45 -21.90
CA GLU A 248 6.56 9.82 -21.27
C GLU A 248 7.30 8.60 -20.69
N LEU A 249 6.57 7.60 -20.18
CA LEU A 249 7.17 6.37 -19.66
C LEU A 249 7.87 5.58 -20.77
N ALA A 250 7.20 5.40 -21.91
CA ALA A 250 7.76 4.70 -23.07
C ALA A 250 8.98 5.43 -23.67
N ARG A 251 9.10 6.75 -23.46
CA ARG A 251 10.27 7.54 -23.88
C ARG A 251 11.51 7.32 -23.01
N LEU A 252 11.37 6.78 -21.80
CA LEU A 252 12.52 6.56 -20.91
C LEU A 252 13.38 5.38 -21.36
N ALA A 253 12.74 4.26 -21.72
CA ALA A 253 13.40 3.07 -22.25
C ALA A 253 12.36 2.18 -22.99
N PRO A 254 12.79 1.36 -23.97
CA PRO A 254 11.89 0.47 -24.71
C PRO A 254 11.09 -0.50 -23.83
N ASP A 255 11.63 -0.88 -22.67
CA ASP A 255 11.01 -1.84 -21.73
C ASP A 255 10.46 -1.17 -20.45
N ALA A 256 10.42 0.16 -20.39
CA ALA A 256 10.04 0.89 -19.17
C ALA A 256 8.62 0.56 -18.71
N GLU A 257 7.66 0.49 -19.63
CA GLU A 257 6.27 0.15 -19.32
C GLU A 257 6.12 -1.30 -18.84
N ALA A 258 6.83 -2.24 -19.48
CA ALA A 258 6.87 -3.63 -19.07
C ALA A 258 7.47 -3.80 -17.65
N LYS A 259 8.52 -3.05 -17.32
CA LYS A 259 9.11 -3.04 -15.97
C LYS A 259 8.13 -2.50 -14.93
N VAL A 260 7.47 -1.38 -15.20
CA VAL A 260 6.52 -0.77 -14.26
C VAL A 260 5.31 -1.67 -14.03
N THR A 261 4.74 -2.25 -15.08
CA THR A 261 3.62 -3.19 -14.96
C THR A 261 4.02 -4.50 -14.29
N ALA A 262 5.24 -4.99 -14.51
CA ALA A 262 5.80 -6.14 -13.79
C ALA A 262 6.01 -5.86 -12.30
N PHE A 263 6.45 -4.64 -11.94
CA PHE A 263 6.51 -4.20 -10.55
C PHE A 263 5.14 -4.23 -9.88
N PHE A 264 4.13 -3.58 -10.48
CA PHE A 264 2.78 -3.58 -9.92
C PHE A 264 2.20 -4.99 -9.80
N THR A 265 2.40 -5.81 -10.84
CA THR A 265 1.99 -7.22 -10.84
C THR A 265 2.62 -7.99 -9.69
N SER A 266 3.94 -7.87 -9.51
CA SER A 266 4.65 -8.54 -8.41
C SER A 266 4.15 -8.09 -7.04
N ALA A 267 3.84 -6.80 -6.86
CA ALA A 267 3.31 -6.30 -5.60
C ALA A 267 1.90 -6.85 -5.30
N VAL A 268 1.01 -6.89 -6.30
CA VAL A 268 -0.35 -7.43 -6.13
C VAL A 268 -0.32 -8.94 -5.89
N GLU A 269 0.45 -9.69 -6.68
CA GLU A 269 0.52 -11.16 -6.56
C GLU A 269 1.05 -11.59 -5.19
N GLN A 270 2.02 -10.86 -4.63
CA GLN A 270 2.50 -11.11 -3.28
C GLN A 270 1.42 -10.85 -2.22
N VAL A 271 0.63 -9.79 -2.36
CA VAL A 271 -0.49 -9.52 -1.44
C VAL A 271 -1.56 -10.61 -1.56
N LEU A 272 -1.87 -11.06 -2.78
CA LEU A 272 -2.82 -12.15 -3.02
C LEU A 272 -2.33 -13.49 -2.44
N ALA A 273 -1.02 -13.71 -2.44
CA ALA A 273 -0.36 -14.89 -1.88
C ALA A 273 -0.35 -14.92 -0.34
N ASN A 274 -0.57 -13.78 0.35
CA ASN A 274 -0.78 -13.79 1.79
C ASN A 274 -2.12 -14.45 2.14
N PRO A 275 -2.16 -15.28 3.21
CA PRO A 275 -3.42 -15.85 3.68
C PRO A 275 -4.34 -14.74 4.18
N ASP A 276 -5.58 -14.73 3.66
CA ASP A 276 -6.59 -13.76 4.07
C ASP A 276 -7.44 -14.30 5.22
N ASP A 277 -7.09 -13.86 6.43
CA ASP A 277 -7.82 -14.19 7.67
C ASP A 277 -9.15 -13.42 7.80
N LEU A 278 -9.57 -12.65 6.77
CA LEU A 278 -10.87 -11.96 6.72
C LEU A 278 -11.09 -10.99 7.89
N THR A 279 -10.11 -10.14 8.17
CA THR A 279 -10.12 -9.21 9.32
C THR A 279 -10.76 -7.86 8.98
N ASN A 280 -10.94 -6.99 9.98
CA ASN A 280 -11.37 -5.60 9.78
C ASN A 280 -10.48 -4.76 8.84
N MET A 281 -9.29 -5.25 8.48
CA MET A 281 -8.36 -4.60 7.56
C MET A 281 -8.53 -5.05 6.11
N SER A 282 -9.04 -6.27 5.88
CA SER A 282 -9.12 -6.88 4.55
C SER A 282 -9.87 -6.01 3.51
N PRO A 283 -10.96 -5.30 3.84
CA PRO A 283 -11.66 -4.46 2.87
C PRO A 283 -10.81 -3.34 2.22
N GLY A 284 -9.86 -2.76 2.96
CA GLY A 284 -8.97 -1.75 2.38
C GLY A 284 -8.11 -2.34 1.26
N MET A 285 -7.52 -3.50 1.52
CA MET A 285 -6.71 -4.24 0.55
C MET A 285 -7.51 -4.70 -0.67
N TRP A 286 -8.77 -5.12 -0.50
CA TRP A 286 -9.61 -5.51 -1.65
C TRP A 286 -9.93 -4.33 -2.57
N THR A 287 -10.06 -3.12 -2.02
CA THR A 287 -10.16 -1.90 -2.84
C THR A 287 -8.94 -1.78 -3.77
N ASP A 288 -7.74 -1.96 -3.22
CA ASP A 288 -6.50 -1.87 -3.98
C ASP A 288 -6.35 -3.00 -5.02
N ILE A 289 -6.76 -4.23 -4.68
CA ILE A 289 -6.76 -5.37 -5.62
C ILE A 289 -7.72 -5.12 -6.79
N ILE A 290 -8.94 -4.65 -6.51
CA ILE A 290 -9.93 -4.36 -7.57
C ILE A 290 -9.43 -3.20 -8.45
N ALA A 291 -8.91 -2.13 -7.84
CA ALA A 291 -8.36 -1.01 -8.59
C ALA A 291 -7.22 -1.45 -9.51
N ALA A 292 -6.26 -2.22 -8.99
CA ALA A 292 -5.15 -2.75 -9.78
C ALA A 292 -5.63 -3.71 -10.87
N GLY A 293 -6.61 -4.57 -10.56
CA GLY A 293 -7.19 -5.53 -11.52
C GLY A 293 -7.86 -4.84 -12.70
N ARG A 294 -8.59 -3.74 -12.44
CA ARG A 294 -9.17 -2.91 -13.49
C ARG A 294 -8.10 -2.20 -14.30
N ILE A 295 -7.23 -1.44 -13.64
CA ILE A 295 -6.20 -0.61 -14.28
C ILE A 295 -5.22 -1.44 -15.13
N LEU A 296 -4.83 -2.63 -14.67
CA LEU A 296 -3.86 -3.48 -15.36
C LEU A 296 -4.50 -4.54 -16.28
N GLY A 297 -5.83 -4.52 -16.46
CA GLY A 297 -6.54 -5.48 -17.30
C GLY A 297 -6.44 -6.92 -16.80
N ARG A 298 -6.47 -7.13 -15.48
CA ARG A 298 -6.36 -8.41 -14.77
C ARG A 298 -7.70 -8.76 -14.11
N PRO A 299 -8.72 -9.20 -14.88
CA PRO A 299 -10.05 -9.48 -14.35
C PRO A 299 -10.03 -10.56 -13.26
N GLU A 300 -9.11 -11.52 -13.30
CA GLU A 300 -8.99 -12.55 -12.27
C GLU A 300 -8.73 -11.98 -10.87
N TRP A 301 -8.07 -10.82 -10.75
CA TRP A 301 -7.87 -10.16 -9.46
C TRP A 301 -9.17 -9.55 -8.93
N VAL A 302 -10.01 -9.02 -9.82
CA VAL A 302 -11.35 -8.53 -9.46
C VAL A 302 -12.21 -9.69 -8.96
N HIS A 303 -12.18 -10.84 -9.66
CA HIS A 303 -12.88 -12.06 -9.24
C HIS A 303 -12.39 -12.57 -7.88
N GLU A 304 -11.08 -12.62 -7.65
CA GLU A 304 -10.51 -13.06 -6.37
C GLU A 304 -10.92 -12.15 -5.22
N ALA A 305 -10.88 -10.82 -5.40
CA ALA A 305 -11.36 -9.87 -4.39
C ALA A 305 -12.86 -10.05 -4.09
N VAL A 306 -13.70 -10.21 -5.13
CA VAL A 306 -15.14 -10.44 -4.95
C VAL A 306 -15.41 -11.76 -4.23
N ALA A 307 -14.68 -12.83 -4.54
CA ALA A 307 -14.81 -14.11 -3.83
C ALA A 307 -14.40 -14.02 -2.36
N ARG A 308 -13.41 -13.18 -2.02
CA ARG A 308 -13.05 -12.88 -0.61
C ARG A 308 -14.13 -12.08 0.09
N ILE A 309 -14.71 -11.09 -0.57
CA ILE A 309 -15.82 -10.27 -0.04
C ILE A 309 -17.06 -11.13 0.23
N GLU A 310 -17.41 -12.04 -0.69
CA GLU A 310 -18.53 -12.98 -0.51
C GLU A 310 -18.33 -13.83 0.77
N ARG A 311 -17.15 -14.45 0.91
CA ARG A 311 -16.79 -15.19 2.15
C ARG A 311 -16.78 -14.29 3.39
N PHE A 312 -16.34 -13.05 3.26
CA PHE A 312 -16.34 -12.10 4.36
C PHE A 312 -17.74 -11.81 4.88
N PHE A 313 -18.76 -11.76 4.02
CA PHE A 313 -20.14 -11.65 4.45
C PHE A 313 -20.68 -12.93 5.08
N ASP A 314 -20.20 -14.10 4.65
CA ASP A 314 -20.60 -15.39 5.23
C ASP A 314 -20.06 -15.62 6.65
N PHE A 315 -18.85 -15.11 6.95
CA PHE A 315 -18.16 -15.40 8.22
C PHE A 315 -17.91 -14.19 9.12
N GLY A 316 -17.87 -12.99 8.56
CA GLY A 316 -17.45 -11.78 9.26
C GLY A 316 -18.55 -11.09 10.07
N PHE A 317 -19.82 -11.43 9.83
CA PHE A 317 -20.97 -10.76 10.44
C PHE A 317 -21.87 -11.76 11.18
N PHE A 318 -22.42 -11.32 12.31
CA PHE A 318 -23.49 -12.04 13.00
C PHE A 318 -24.78 -11.99 12.18
N HIS A 319 -25.75 -12.85 12.53
CA HIS A 319 -27.02 -12.93 11.80
C HIS A 319 -27.78 -11.60 11.74
N ASP A 320 -27.65 -10.76 12.76
CA ASP A 320 -28.24 -9.41 12.82
C ASP A 320 -27.49 -8.35 11.99
N GLY A 321 -26.35 -8.72 11.39
CA GLY A 321 -25.48 -7.85 10.61
C GLY A 321 -24.38 -7.16 11.41
N ALA A 322 -24.28 -7.38 12.72
CA ALA A 322 -23.18 -6.80 13.51
C ALA A 322 -21.83 -7.41 13.10
N TRP A 323 -20.79 -6.58 13.00
CA TRP A 323 -19.42 -7.04 12.77
C TRP A 323 -18.96 -7.94 13.93
N SER A 324 -18.33 -9.07 13.59
CA SER A 324 -18.02 -10.15 14.55
C SER A 324 -17.03 -9.75 15.65
N GLU A 325 -16.16 -8.75 15.43
CA GLU A 325 -15.27 -8.24 16.50
C GLU A 325 -16.02 -7.45 17.59
N GLY A 326 -17.30 -7.13 17.37
CA GLY A 326 -18.18 -6.53 18.38
C GLY A 326 -17.90 -5.07 18.72
N ALA A 327 -16.74 -4.51 18.35
CA ALA A 327 -16.38 -3.11 18.59
C ALA A 327 -16.98 -2.19 17.50
N PRO A 328 -17.89 -1.25 17.84
CA PRO A 328 -18.42 -0.26 16.90
C PRO A 328 -17.38 0.54 16.10
N SER A 329 -16.20 0.80 16.64
CA SER A 329 -15.09 1.44 15.91
C SER A 329 -14.57 0.57 14.76
N TYR A 330 -14.47 -0.74 14.97
CA TYR A 330 -14.05 -1.68 13.94
C TYR A 330 -15.19 -1.93 12.95
N SER A 331 -16.44 -1.95 13.40
CA SER A 331 -17.61 -1.91 12.50
C SER A 331 -17.56 -0.67 11.58
N GLN A 332 -17.26 0.52 12.14
CA GLN A 332 -17.11 1.74 11.34
C GLN A 332 -16.02 1.58 10.28
N GLN A 333 -14.87 1.02 10.65
CA GLN A 333 -13.77 0.81 9.73
C GLN A 333 -14.15 -0.16 8.61
N VAL A 334 -14.76 -1.30 8.95
CA VAL A 334 -15.22 -2.31 7.98
C VAL A 334 -16.25 -1.72 7.01
N ILE A 335 -17.31 -1.10 7.54
CA ILE A 335 -18.38 -0.52 6.72
C ILE A 335 -17.84 0.65 5.88
N GLY A 336 -16.98 1.49 6.44
CA GLY A 336 -16.33 2.59 5.72
C GLY A 336 -15.48 2.09 4.55
N ASN A 337 -14.64 1.08 4.78
CA ASN A 337 -13.80 0.51 3.73
C ASN A 337 -14.62 -0.27 2.69
N LEU A 338 -15.67 -1.00 3.09
CA LEU A 338 -16.57 -1.68 2.15
C LEU A 338 -17.27 -0.70 1.20
N ARG A 339 -17.57 0.53 1.64
CA ARG A 339 -18.10 1.56 0.74
C ARG A 339 -17.13 1.90 -0.39
N GLU A 340 -15.83 2.00 -0.09
CA GLU A 340 -14.80 2.26 -1.11
C GLU A 340 -14.59 1.03 -2.01
N VAL A 341 -14.68 -0.18 -1.47
CA VAL A 341 -14.69 -1.43 -2.26
C VAL A 341 -15.83 -1.40 -3.28
N PHE A 342 -17.06 -1.11 -2.82
CA PHE A 342 -18.23 -1.09 -3.69
C PHE A 342 -18.15 0.01 -4.74
N ALA A 343 -17.66 1.19 -4.37
CA ALA A 343 -17.43 2.28 -5.32
C ALA A 343 -16.40 1.91 -6.39
N THR A 344 -15.29 1.29 -5.97
CA THR A 344 -14.20 0.87 -6.86
C THR A 344 -14.57 -0.32 -7.74
N ALA A 345 -15.47 -1.20 -7.30
CA ALA A 345 -15.98 -2.31 -8.11
C ALA A 345 -17.09 -1.89 -9.10
N ARG A 346 -17.78 -0.78 -8.81
CA ARG A 346 -19.00 -0.39 -9.51
C ARG A 346 -18.78 -0.24 -11.02
N GLY A 347 -19.68 -0.86 -11.78
CA GLY A 347 -19.70 -0.80 -13.24
C GLY A 347 -18.63 -1.64 -13.93
N HIS A 348 -17.83 -2.43 -13.21
CA HIS A 348 -16.87 -3.35 -13.81
C HIS A 348 -17.59 -4.39 -14.68
N SER A 349 -17.14 -4.54 -15.92
CA SER A 349 -17.48 -5.64 -16.82
C SER A 349 -16.18 -6.33 -17.20
N ASP A 350 -16.17 -7.66 -17.23
CA ASP A 350 -14.99 -8.37 -17.69
C ASP A 350 -14.76 -8.12 -19.20
N PRO A 351 -13.49 -8.15 -19.68
CA PRO A 351 -13.19 -7.97 -21.10
C PRO A 351 -13.94 -8.97 -22.00
N PRO A 352 -14.35 -8.61 -23.22
CA PRO A 352 -15.07 -9.52 -24.11
C PRO A 352 -14.38 -10.89 -24.26
N GLY A 353 -15.16 -11.97 -24.14
CA GLY A 353 -14.65 -13.33 -24.23
C GLY A 353 -14.05 -13.89 -22.93
N TYR A 354 -13.77 -13.05 -21.93
CA TYR A 354 -13.32 -13.53 -20.62
C TYR A 354 -14.43 -14.26 -19.87
N ARG A 355 -14.07 -15.40 -19.29
CA ARG A 355 -14.81 -16.14 -18.27
C ARG A 355 -13.82 -16.60 -17.21
N HIS A 356 -14.19 -16.47 -15.94
CA HIS A 356 -13.33 -16.92 -14.86
C HIS A 356 -13.07 -18.43 -14.98
N PRO A 357 -11.81 -18.90 -14.99
CA PRO A 357 -11.48 -20.27 -15.35
C PRO A 357 -12.03 -21.32 -14.39
N VAL A 358 -12.21 -20.97 -13.11
CA VAL A 358 -12.68 -21.92 -12.09
C VAL A 358 -14.20 -21.92 -11.96
N THR A 359 -14.84 -20.76 -12.07
CA THR A 359 -16.27 -20.60 -11.75
C THR A 359 -17.13 -20.44 -12.99
N GLY A 360 -16.54 -20.19 -14.16
CA GLY A 360 -17.23 -19.83 -15.40
C GLY A 360 -17.95 -18.48 -15.36
N ARG A 361 -17.92 -17.80 -14.20
CA ARG A 361 -18.58 -16.52 -13.93
C ARG A 361 -17.94 -15.43 -14.78
N ARG A 362 -18.79 -14.50 -15.18
CA ARG A 362 -18.43 -13.28 -15.88
C ARG A 362 -19.13 -12.13 -15.20
N PHE A 363 -18.42 -11.04 -14.98
CA PHE A 363 -18.99 -9.79 -14.49
C PHE A 363 -19.52 -8.95 -15.64
N GLU A 364 -20.72 -8.44 -15.44
CA GLU A 364 -21.35 -7.43 -16.29
C GLU A 364 -21.92 -6.34 -15.40
N ALA A 365 -21.44 -5.10 -15.57
CA ALA A 365 -21.85 -3.92 -14.82
C ALA A 365 -21.99 -4.19 -13.30
N LEU A 366 -20.90 -4.67 -12.68
CA LEU A 366 -20.87 -5.11 -11.29
C LEU A 366 -21.43 -4.06 -10.33
N ASP A 367 -22.33 -4.48 -9.43
CA ASP A 367 -22.85 -3.65 -8.33
C ASP A 367 -22.94 -4.50 -7.05
N LEU A 368 -21.81 -4.57 -6.34
CA LEU A 368 -21.70 -5.37 -5.13
C LEU A 368 -22.66 -4.94 -4.02
N GLU A 369 -23.00 -3.65 -3.95
CA GLU A 369 -23.90 -3.13 -2.92
C GLU A 369 -25.32 -3.68 -3.09
N GLN A 370 -25.77 -3.87 -4.33
CA GLN A 370 -27.06 -4.49 -4.64
C GLN A 370 -27.00 -6.03 -4.59
N GLN A 371 -25.86 -6.60 -4.98
CA GLN A 371 -25.71 -8.04 -5.16
C GLN A 371 -25.40 -8.81 -3.87
N LEU A 372 -24.90 -8.15 -2.82
CA LEU A 372 -24.56 -8.77 -1.54
C LEU A 372 -25.65 -8.50 -0.49
N PRO A 373 -26.52 -9.49 -0.16
CA PRO A 373 -27.66 -9.29 0.73
C PRO A 373 -27.26 -8.80 2.14
N GLY A 374 -26.07 -9.18 2.61
CA GLY A 374 -25.54 -8.78 3.92
C GLY A 374 -25.17 -7.31 4.03
N ALA A 375 -24.92 -6.61 2.92
CA ALA A 375 -24.38 -5.25 2.93
C ALA A 375 -25.33 -4.23 3.58
N ALA A 376 -26.62 -4.27 3.22
CA ALA A 376 -27.62 -3.38 3.78
C ALA A 376 -27.84 -3.64 5.28
N ARG A 377 -27.89 -4.93 5.67
CA ARG A 377 -28.04 -5.34 7.07
C ARG A 377 -26.85 -4.90 7.92
N ALA A 378 -25.64 -5.08 7.42
CA ALA A 378 -24.42 -4.68 8.12
C ALA A 378 -24.34 -3.17 8.35
N ARG A 379 -24.73 -2.37 7.34
CA ARG A 379 -24.85 -0.91 7.49
C ARG A 379 -25.89 -0.53 8.53
N GLN A 380 -27.07 -1.15 8.50
CA GLN A 380 -28.13 -0.89 9.47
C GLN A 380 -27.70 -1.23 10.90
N ALA A 381 -27.06 -2.38 11.11
CA ALA A 381 -26.54 -2.79 12.41
C ALA A 381 -25.51 -1.78 12.95
N TYR A 382 -24.60 -1.31 12.09
CA TYR A 382 -23.65 -0.26 12.45
C TYR A 382 -24.33 1.05 12.87
N ASP A 383 -25.34 1.52 12.12
CA ASP A 383 -26.03 2.77 12.42
C ASP A 383 -26.78 2.73 13.76
N LEU A 384 -27.22 1.54 14.19
CA LEU A 384 -27.85 1.31 15.49
C LEU A 384 -26.85 1.33 16.67
N MET A 385 -25.54 1.22 16.43
CA MET A 385 -24.50 1.24 17.46
C MET A 385 -24.08 2.66 17.87
N ARG A 386 -25.03 3.59 17.89
CA ARG A 386 -24.81 5.01 18.22
C ARG A 386 -25.66 5.46 19.40
N LEU A 387 -25.05 6.29 20.24
CA LEU A 387 -25.73 7.07 21.27
C LEU A 387 -26.60 8.18 20.63
N PRO A 388 -27.57 8.76 21.35
CA PRO A 388 -28.39 9.87 20.84
C PRO A 388 -27.62 11.10 20.37
N ASN A 389 -26.37 11.28 20.83
CA ASN A 389 -25.48 12.35 20.38
C ASN A 389 -24.65 12.00 19.13
N GLY A 390 -24.91 10.86 18.50
CA GLY A 390 -24.24 10.37 17.29
C GLY A 390 -22.92 9.64 17.52
N ARG A 391 -22.37 9.66 18.75
CA ARG A 391 -21.14 8.93 19.09
C ARG A 391 -21.37 7.43 19.12
N LEU A 392 -20.32 6.67 18.86
CA LEU A 392 -20.36 5.22 18.96
C LEU A 392 -20.55 4.76 20.41
N LEU A 393 -21.21 3.62 20.60
CA LEU A 393 -21.30 2.96 21.91
C LEU A 393 -19.89 2.58 22.39
N PRO A 394 -19.47 2.95 23.61
CA PRO A 394 -18.12 2.69 24.12
C PRO A 394 -18.01 1.27 24.68
N ILE A 395 -18.26 0.27 23.83
CA ILE A 395 -18.14 -1.16 24.13
C ILE A 395 -16.94 -1.75 23.38
N HIS A 396 -16.31 -2.76 23.98
CA HIS A 396 -15.08 -3.38 23.46
C HIS A 396 -13.98 -2.33 23.17
N ASP A 397 -13.17 -2.55 22.12
CA ASP A 397 -12.07 -1.67 21.71
C ASP A 397 -12.56 -0.47 20.88
N THR A 398 -13.60 0.21 21.36
CA THR A 398 -14.19 1.37 20.70
C THR A 398 -13.59 2.67 21.21
N TRP A 399 -12.86 3.33 20.33
CA TRP A 399 -12.28 4.66 20.55
C TRP A 399 -13.40 5.70 20.62
N SER A 400 -13.34 6.58 21.62
CA SER A 400 -14.26 7.71 21.72
C SER A 400 -13.97 8.73 20.61
N SER A 401 -14.76 8.70 19.54
CA SER A 401 -14.78 9.74 18.50
C SER A 401 -15.53 10.99 18.96
#